data_AF-A0A2C8YTQ2-F1
#
_entry.id   AF-A0A2C8YTQ2-F1
#
_cell.length_a   1.000
_cell.length_b   1.000
_cell.length_c   1.000
_cell.angle_alpha   90.00
_cell.angle_beta   90.00
_cell.angle_gamma   90.00
#
_symmetry.space_group_name_H-M   'P 1'
#
loop_
_entity.id
_entity.type
_entity.pdbx_description
1 polymer ?
#
loop_
_entity_poly.entity_id
_entity_poly.type
_entity_poly.pdbx_seq_one_letter_code
_entity_poly.pdbx_strand_id
1 'polypeptide(L)'
;MRRKIFLLVTSALLSSCFYYQSAEKMLVMGLVDGKNVEDYDLLYIFNGDTTVISKVEYYNSEIRWNKNGYLKAFTDGFCNVYMKQSFFNCGRPLRDVISVDVYLKNNKTGKIFCVGEKMIDMNAFPSTILVTQIFVGSRIDSYRERKKYNIDWTKVQPVYSNDIGDTIYYYTAKYKGDAGDLNYYIDDKNFTEVP
;
A
#
# COMPACT_ATOMS: atom_id res chain seq x y z
N MET A 1 -12.75 -45.34 20.76
CA MET A 1 -12.08 -44.05 21.08
C MET A 1 -11.19 -43.55 19.94
N ARG A 2 -10.27 -44.37 19.38
CA ARG A 2 -9.31 -43.96 18.32
C ARG A 2 -9.94 -43.32 17.06
N ARG A 3 -11.08 -43.81 16.56
CA ARG A 3 -11.81 -43.22 15.41
C ARG A 3 -12.32 -41.79 15.65
N LYS A 4 -12.72 -41.46 16.89
CA LYS A 4 -13.23 -40.11 17.23
C LYS A 4 -12.12 -39.07 17.28
N ILE A 5 -10.93 -39.46 17.74
CA ILE A 5 -9.73 -38.61 17.78
C ILE A 5 -9.23 -38.33 16.36
N PHE A 6 -9.20 -39.34 15.49
CA PHE A 6 -8.75 -39.18 14.10
C PHE A 6 -9.64 -38.21 13.32
N LEU A 7 -10.97 -38.31 13.48
CA LEU A 7 -11.93 -37.38 12.87
C LEU A 7 -11.77 -35.94 13.38
N LEU A 8 -11.52 -35.76 14.68
CA LEU A 8 -11.33 -34.44 15.29
C LEU A 8 -10.05 -33.75 14.77
N VAL A 9 -8.96 -34.51 14.69
CA VAL A 9 -7.67 -34.01 14.18
C VAL A 9 -7.76 -33.70 12.69
N THR A 10 -8.40 -34.55 11.87
CA THR A 10 -8.59 -34.26 10.45
C THR A 10 -9.55 -33.09 10.21
N SER A 11 -10.61 -32.94 10.99
CA SER A 11 -11.50 -31.77 10.90
C SER A 11 -10.78 -30.48 11.28
N ALA A 12 -9.93 -30.49 12.31
CA ALA A 12 -9.14 -29.32 12.73
C ALA A 12 -8.09 -28.94 11.67
N LEU A 13 -7.42 -29.93 11.06
CA LEU A 13 -6.46 -29.72 9.98
C LEU A 13 -7.13 -29.19 8.71
N LEU A 14 -8.29 -29.75 8.32
CA LEU A 14 -9.05 -29.27 7.16
C LEU A 14 -9.60 -27.85 7.40
N SER A 15 -10.16 -27.56 8.58
CA SER A 15 -10.61 -26.20 8.91
C SER A 15 -9.45 -25.20 8.89
N SER A 16 -8.24 -25.61 9.30
CA SER A 16 -7.07 -24.73 9.25
C SER A 16 -6.67 -24.39 7.80
N CYS A 17 -6.74 -25.33 6.85
CA CYS A 17 -6.45 -25.05 5.43
C CYS A 17 -7.48 -24.12 4.78
N PHE A 18 -8.78 -24.27 5.08
CA PHE A 18 -9.81 -23.36 4.55
C PHE A 18 -9.73 -21.97 5.19
N TYR A 19 -9.38 -21.90 6.47
CA TYR A 19 -9.30 -20.63 7.21
C TYR A 19 -8.25 -19.66 6.65
N TYR A 20 -7.14 -20.16 6.09
CA TYR A 20 -6.12 -19.33 5.45
C TYR A 20 -6.54 -18.77 4.08
N GLN A 21 -7.50 -19.41 3.40
CA GLN A 21 -8.04 -18.89 2.14
C GLN A 21 -9.04 -17.75 2.38
N SER A 22 -9.77 -17.79 3.49
CA SER A 22 -10.73 -16.77 3.92
C SER A 22 -10.15 -15.62 4.77
N ALA A 23 -8.83 -15.59 4.97
CA ALA A 23 -8.20 -14.52 5.74
C ALA A 23 -8.40 -13.15 5.07
N GLU A 24 -8.80 -12.16 5.86
CA GLU A 24 -8.88 -10.77 5.43
C GLU A 24 -7.47 -10.25 5.21
N LYS A 25 -7.26 -9.62 4.05
CA LYS A 25 -5.94 -9.18 3.58
C LYS A 25 -5.96 -7.71 3.26
N MET A 26 -4.86 -7.04 3.55
CA MET A 26 -4.60 -5.68 3.12
C MET A 26 -3.22 -5.60 2.47
N LEU A 27 -3.14 -4.97 1.31
CA LEU A 27 -1.88 -4.60 0.68
C LEU A 27 -1.71 -3.09 0.76
N VAL A 28 -0.56 -2.64 1.23
CA VAL A 28 -0.14 -1.23 1.11
C VAL A 28 0.79 -1.12 -0.07
N MET A 29 0.57 -0.11 -0.90
CA MET A 29 1.49 0.30 -1.96
C MET A 29 1.70 1.80 -1.93
N GLY A 30 2.94 2.22 -1.84
CA GLY A 30 3.37 3.61 -1.88
C GLY A 30 4.33 3.85 -3.03
N LEU A 31 4.16 4.95 -3.77
CA LEU A 31 5.08 5.38 -4.82
C LEU A 31 5.48 6.85 -4.61
N VAL A 32 6.77 7.14 -4.71
CA VAL A 32 7.32 8.50 -4.70
C VAL A 32 8.17 8.69 -5.95
N ASP A 33 7.86 9.73 -6.72
CA ASP A 33 8.53 10.10 -7.97
C ASP A 33 8.80 11.62 -8.01
N GLY A 34 9.62 12.06 -8.98
CA GLY A 34 9.96 13.45 -9.21
C GLY A 34 11.41 13.80 -8.83
N LYS A 35 11.62 15.00 -8.29
CA LYS A 35 12.97 15.50 -7.94
C LYS A 35 13.42 15.00 -6.56
N ASN A 36 14.70 14.65 -6.45
CA ASN A 36 15.37 14.25 -5.21
C ASN A 36 14.62 13.13 -4.45
N VAL A 37 14.03 12.18 -5.18
CA VAL A 37 13.21 11.08 -4.65
C VAL A 37 13.96 10.22 -3.62
N GLU A 38 15.28 10.10 -3.77
CA GLU A 38 16.15 9.40 -2.84
C GLU A 38 16.05 9.96 -1.41
N ASP A 39 15.71 11.23 -1.24
CA ASP A 39 15.61 11.90 0.06
C ASP A 39 14.29 11.61 0.77
N TYR A 40 13.31 11.04 0.09
CA TYR A 40 11.96 10.88 0.64
C TYR A 40 11.64 9.45 0.99
N ASP A 41 11.05 9.21 2.16
CA ASP A 41 10.46 7.93 2.51
C ASP A 41 8.98 8.11 2.89
N LEU A 42 8.16 7.12 2.55
CA LEU A 42 6.78 7.02 3.01
C LEU A 42 6.72 6.35 4.37
N LEU A 43 5.95 6.94 5.27
CA LEU A 43 5.65 6.40 6.59
C LEU A 43 4.17 6.12 6.69
N TYR A 44 3.83 4.98 7.30
CA TYR A 44 2.46 4.59 7.55
C TYR A 44 2.31 4.26 9.03
N ILE A 45 1.38 4.94 9.70
CA ILE A 45 1.06 4.73 11.10
C ILE A 45 -0.30 4.05 11.15
N PHE A 46 -0.36 2.86 11.74
CA PHE A 46 -1.59 2.08 11.86
C PHE A 46 -2.06 2.13 13.30
N ASN A 47 -3.28 2.62 13.54
CA ASN A 47 -3.87 2.74 14.87
C ASN A 47 -2.98 3.52 15.88
N GLY A 48 -2.24 4.52 15.41
CA GLY A 48 -1.29 5.28 16.24
C GLY A 48 0.07 4.59 16.46
N ASP A 49 0.21 3.32 16.08
CA ASP A 49 1.47 2.59 16.15
C ASP A 49 2.25 2.70 14.84
N THR A 50 3.51 3.13 14.94
CA THR A 50 4.38 3.24 13.77
C THR A 50 4.71 1.84 13.26
N THR A 51 4.17 1.48 12.09
CA THR A 51 4.52 0.24 11.42
C THR A 51 5.59 0.53 10.38
N VAL A 52 6.74 -0.11 10.54
CA VAL A 52 7.79 -0.06 9.51
C VAL A 52 7.34 -0.91 8.34
N ILE A 53 6.91 -0.26 7.26
CA ILE A 53 6.59 -0.88 5.97
C ILE A 53 7.90 -1.17 5.24
N SER A 54 7.97 -2.35 4.63
CA SER A 54 9.13 -2.74 3.84
C SER A 54 9.31 -1.83 2.62
N LYS A 55 10.46 -1.17 2.56
CA LYS A 55 10.87 -0.35 1.43
C LYS A 55 11.43 -1.25 0.34
N VAL A 56 10.89 -1.14 -0.87
CA VAL A 56 11.38 -1.85 -2.05
C VAL A 56 11.85 -0.80 -3.04
N GLU A 57 13.16 -0.56 -3.06
CA GLU A 57 13.76 0.35 -4.03
C GLU A 57 13.84 -0.35 -5.39
N TYR A 58 12.98 0.06 -6.32
CA TYR A 58 13.10 -0.37 -7.70
C TYR A 58 14.15 0.49 -8.42
N TYR A 59 15.36 -0.04 -8.47
CA TYR A 59 16.36 0.39 -9.44
C TYR A 59 16.24 -0.50 -10.67
N ASN A 60 15.18 -0.42 -11.50
CA ASN A 60 15.22 -1.23 -12.72
C ASN A 60 14.40 -0.84 -13.95
N SER A 61 15.05 -1.20 -15.05
CA SER A 61 14.83 -1.11 -16.50
C SER A 61 13.48 -1.56 -17.10
N GLU A 62 12.50 -2.00 -16.31
CA GLU A 62 11.14 -2.28 -16.82
C GLU A 62 10.30 -1.00 -16.98
N ILE A 63 10.71 0.07 -16.30
CA ILE A 63 10.44 1.45 -16.71
C ILE A 63 11.46 1.75 -17.81
N ARG A 64 11.23 1.26 -19.03
CA ARG A 64 11.99 1.79 -20.18
C ARG A 64 11.82 3.31 -20.17
N TRP A 65 12.84 4.05 -20.60
CA TRP A 65 12.81 5.49 -20.88
C TRP A 65 13.24 6.45 -19.75
N ASN A 66 14.48 6.31 -19.25
CA ASN A 66 15.55 7.34 -19.29
C ASN A 66 16.62 7.01 -18.22
N LYS A 67 17.89 7.29 -18.49
CA LYS A 67 19.03 6.93 -17.60
C LYS A 67 19.01 7.59 -16.21
N ASN A 68 18.04 8.46 -15.89
CA ASN A 68 18.07 9.33 -14.70
C ASN A 68 16.74 9.40 -13.90
N GLY A 69 15.75 8.54 -14.15
CA GLY A 69 14.46 8.59 -13.42
C GLY A 69 14.46 7.68 -12.19
N TYR A 70 14.42 8.24 -10.99
CA TYR A 70 14.37 7.50 -9.72
C TYR A 70 12.92 7.39 -9.24
N LEU A 71 12.40 6.18 -9.12
CA LEU A 71 11.11 5.87 -8.49
C LEU A 71 11.39 5.08 -7.21
N LYS A 72 10.81 5.52 -6.09
CA LYS A 72 10.87 4.76 -4.84
C LYS A 72 9.52 4.14 -4.55
N ALA A 73 9.50 2.83 -4.29
CA ALA A 73 8.28 2.12 -3.95
C ALA A 73 8.32 1.54 -2.53
N PHE A 74 7.15 1.39 -1.96
CA PHE A 74 6.91 0.89 -0.62
C PHE A 74 5.79 -0.13 -0.74
N THR A 75 6.00 -1.33 -0.22
CA THR A 75 4.98 -2.37 -0.28
C THR A 75 5.06 -3.26 0.93
N ASP A 76 3.91 -3.55 1.52
CA ASP A 76 3.81 -4.50 2.62
C ASP A 76 2.40 -5.08 2.68
N GLY A 77 2.30 -6.29 3.21
CA GLY A 77 1.07 -7.04 3.29
C GLY A 77 0.68 -7.35 4.72
N PHE A 78 -0.59 -7.16 5.01
CA PHE A 78 -1.20 -7.39 6.32
C PHE A 78 -2.35 -8.38 6.18
N CYS A 79 -2.57 -9.16 7.22
CA CYS A 79 -3.68 -10.10 7.27
C CYS A 79 -4.30 -10.07 8.67
N ASN A 80 -5.54 -10.54 8.84
CA ASN A 80 -6.11 -10.74 10.18
C ASN A 80 -5.47 -11.89 10.97
N VAL A 81 -4.75 -12.77 10.27
CA VAL A 81 -4.07 -13.95 10.81
C VAL A 81 -2.63 -14.00 10.30
N TYR A 82 -1.73 -14.59 11.07
CA TYR A 82 -0.33 -14.73 10.67
C TYR A 82 -0.19 -15.70 9.48
N MET A 83 0.43 -15.24 8.38
CA MET A 83 0.63 -16.06 7.17
C MET A 83 2.03 -15.85 6.59
N LYS A 84 2.93 -16.80 6.83
CA LYS A 84 4.35 -16.72 6.43
C LYS A 84 4.63 -17.11 4.96
N GLN A 85 3.65 -17.67 4.24
CA GLN A 85 3.84 -18.23 2.88
C GLN A 85 2.79 -17.71 1.88
N SER A 86 2.36 -16.45 1.97
CA SER A 86 1.48 -15.83 0.98
C SER A 86 2.23 -14.81 0.12
N PHE A 87 1.70 -14.51 -1.06
CA PHE A 87 2.19 -13.42 -1.93
C PHE A 87 2.32 -12.07 -1.19
N PHE A 88 1.57 -11.90 -0.10
CA PHE A 88 1.56 -10.69 0.74
C PHE A 88 2.57 -10.71 1.88
N ASN A 89 3.18 -11.86 2.22
CA ASN A 89 4.03 -12.02 3.42
C ASN A 89 3.43 -11.34 4.66
N CYS A 90 2.31 -11.86 5.18
CA CYS A 90 1.63 -11.28 6.33
C CYS A 90 2.36 -11.61 7.64
N GLY A 91 3.40 -10.84 7.95
CA GLY A 91 4.17 -10.96 9.19
C GLY A 91 3.49 -10.33 10.40
N ARG A 92 2.50 -9.45 10.19
CA ARG A 92 1.83 -8.67 11.25
C ARG A 92 0.31 -8.75 11.12
N PRO A 93 -0.42 -9.15 12.17
CA PRO A 93 -1.86 -9.19 12.13
C PRO A 93 -2.47 -7.79 12.25
N LEU A 94 -3.41 -7.43 11.36
CA LEU A 94 -4.30 -6.27 11.48
C LEU A 94 -5.74 -6.75 11.47
N ARG A 95 -6.61 -6.19 12.31
CA ARG A 95 -7.99 -6.66 12.50
C ARG A 95 -8.95 -5.49 12.63
N ASP A 96 -10.22 -5.77 12.39
CA ASP A 96 -11.32 -4.83 12.58
C ASP A 96 -11.18 -3.55 11.73
N VAL A 97 -11.63 -2.43 12.27
CA VAL A 97 -11.46 -1.12 11.64
C VAL A 97 -10.11 -0.54 12.04
N ILE A 98 -9.25 -0.29 11.06
CA ILE A 98 -7.94 0.32 11.26
C ILE A 98 -7.93 1.77 10.79
N SER A 99 -7.26 2.64 11.53
CA SER A 99 -6.87 3.97 11.06
C SER A 99 -5.48 3.90 10.46
N VAL A 100 -5.28 4.56 9.33
CA VAL A 100 -3.99 4.62 8.63
C VAL A 100 -3.66 6.07 8.33
N ASP A 101 -2.62 6.57 8.97
CA ASP A 101 -2.07 7.89 8.69
C ASP A 101 -0.85 7.73 7.80
N VAL A 102 -0.83 8.46 6.69
CA VAL A 102 0.22 8.38 5.68
C VAL A 102 1.01 9.67 5.67
N TYR A 103 2.33 9.55 5.77
CA TYR A 103 3.23 10.69 5.76
C TYR A 103 4.34 10.54 4.75
N LEU A 104 4.75 11.68 4.18
CA LEU A 104 5.99 11.82 3.43
C LEU A 104 7.05 12.42 4.34
N LYS A 105 8.12 11.67 4.60
CA LYS A 105 9.27 12.16 5.35
C LYS A 105 10.41 12.52 4.41
N ASN A 106 10.96 13.72 4.56
CA ASN A 106 12.23 14.09 3.96
C ASN A 106 13.37 13.73 4.93
N ASN A 107 14.22 12.77 4.54
CA ASN A 107 15.31 12.27 5.36
C ASN A 107 16.50 13.25 5.47
N LYS A 108 16.67 14.17 4.52
CA LYS A 108 17.71 15.21 4.62
C LYS A 108 17.36 16.28 5.65
N THR A 109 16.09 16.70 5.71
CA THR A 109 15.64 17.80 6.58
C THR A 109 14.95 17.31 7.86
N GLY A 110 14.55 16.04 7.92
CA GLY A 110 13.76 15.47 9.00
C GLY A 110 12.28 15.86 8.99
N LYS A 111 11.83 16.65 8.00
CA LYS A 111 10.43 17.14 7.92
C LYS A 111 9.48 16.03 7.52
N ILE A 112 8.26 16.10 8.06
CA ILE A 112 7.20 15.13 7.85
C ILE A 112 5.96 15.88 7.37
N PHE A 113 5.38 15.43 6.26
CA PHE A 113 4.17 16.00 5.66
C PHE A 113 3.06 14.96 5.76
N CYS A 114 1.90 15.33 6.29
CA CYS A 114 0.72 14.47 6.23
C CYS A 114 0.20 14.45 4.79
N VAL A 115 0.03 13.25 4.25
CA VAL A 115 -0.41 12.98 2.88
C VAL A 115 -1.85 12.47 2.89
N GLY A 116 -2.32 11.93 4.01
CA GLY A 116 -3.72 11.57 4.15
C GLY A 116 -3.95 10.60 5.28
N GLU A 117 -5.21 10.55 5.68
CA GLU A 117 -5.71 9.68 6.72
C GLU A 117 -6.81 8.81 6.10
N LYS A 118 -6.82 7.52 6.41
CA LYS A 118 -7.81 6.57 5.89
C LYS A 118 -8.28 5.62 6.97
N MET A 119 -9.60 5.38 6.98
CA MET A 119 -10.22 4.32 7.78
C MET A 119 -10.47 3.10 6.91
N ILE A 120 -10.01 1.93 7.35
CA ILE A 120 -10.15 0.68 6.62
C ILE A 120 -10.84 -0.33 7.52
N ASP A 121 -12.07 -0.68 7.20
CA ASP A 121 -12.74 -1.84 7.80
C ASP A 121 -12.25 -3.12 7.11
N MET A 122 -11.44 -3.91 7.82
CA MET A 122 -10.96 -5.20 7.32
C MET A 122 -12.03 -6.30 7.38
N ASN A 123 -12.99 -6.21 8.29
CA ASN A 123 -14.05 -7.21 8.44
C ASN A 123 -15.07 -7.11 7.28
N ALA A 124 -15.28 -5.89 6.78
CA ALA A 124 -16.17 -5.66 5.65
C ALA A 124 -15.62 -6.18 4.31
N PHE A 125 -14.30 -6.38 4.19
CA PHE A 125 -13.64 -6.67 2.91
C PHE A 125 -12.56 -7.75 3.05
N PRO A 126 -12.75 -8.93 2.43
CA PRO A 126 -11.75 -10.01 2.45
C PRO A 126 -10.39 -9.59 1.87
N SER A 127 -10.35 -8.57 1.02
CA SER A 127 -9.14 -8.06 0.39
C SER A 127 -9.27 -6.56 0.11
N THR A 128 -8.31 -5.79 0.63
CA THR A 128 -8.22 -4.34 0.48
C THR A 128 -6.83 -3.96 -0.02
N ILE A 129 -6.75 -2.90 -0.83
CA ILE A 129 -5.47 -2.27 -1.17
C ILE A 129 -5.53 -0.81 -0.79
N LEU A 130 -4.47 -0.30 -0.19
CA LEU A 130 -4.24 1.11 0.01
C LEU A 130 -3.11 1.53 -0.94
N VAL A 131 -3.42 2.38 -1.92
CA VAL A 131 -2.41 2.93 -2.84
C VAL A 131 -2.21 4.41 -2.53
N THR A 132 -0.98 4.79 -2.28
CA THR A 132 -0.53 6.17 -2.14
C THR A 132 0.45 6.49 -3.27
N GLN A 133 0.23 7.57 -3.99
CA GLN A 133 1.22 8.08 -4.95
C GLN A 133 1.52 9.53 -4.66
N ILE A 134 2.81 9.85 -4.78
CA ILE A 134 3.35 11.18 -4.53
C ILE A 134 4.28 11.53 -5.69
N PHE A 135 4.09 12.75 -6.19
CA PHE A 135 4.99 13.38 -7.15
C PHE A 135 5.54 14.68 -6.54
N VAL A 136 6.87 14.75 -6.42
CA VAL A 136 7.58 15.95 -5.93
C VAL A 136 8.14 16.70 -7.12
N GLY A 137 7.55 17.85 -7.45
CA GLY A 137 7.98 18.64 -8.59
C GLY A 137 7.14 19.88 -8.78
N SER A 138 7.64 20.81 -9.58
CA SER A 138 7.09 22.17 -9.61
C SER A 138 5.76 22.27 -10.36
N ARG A 139 5.43 21.25 -11.16
CA ARG A 139 4.20 21.20 -11.97
C ARG A 139 3.74 19.76 -12.19
N ILE A 140 2.45 19.52 -12.02
CA ILE A 140 1.84 18.19 -12.19
C ILE A 140 1.86 17.68 -13.63
N ASP A 141 1.88 18.57 -14.62
CA ASP A 141 1.97 18.22 -16.05
C ASP A 141 3.26 17.48 -16.43
N SER A 142 4.30 17.59 -15.59
CA SER A 142 5.55 16.86 -15.74
C SER A 142 5.48 15.42 -15.21
N TYR A 143 4.42 15.07 -14.48
CA TYR A 143 4.16 13.70 -14.07
C TYR A 143 3.85 12.83 -15.30
N ARG A 144 4.38 11.60 -15.29
CA ARG A 144 4.16 10.63 -16.36
C ARG A 144 3.27 9.50 -15.87
N GLU A 145 2.11 9.36 -16.50
CA GLU A 145 1.19 8.26 -16.24
C GLU A 145 1.85 6.89 -16.44
N ARG A 146 1.40 5.92 -15.64
CA ARG A 146 1.95 4.56 -15.62
C ARG A 146 0.87 3.57 -16.03
N LYS A 147 1.25 2.54 -16.79
CA LYS A 147 0.32 1.47 -17.20
C LYS A 147 -0.21 0.64 -16.02
N LYS A 148 0.55 0.59 -14.93
CA LYS A 148 0.20 -0.12 -13.70
C LYS A 148 -0.03 0.92 -12.61
N TYR A 149 -1.09 0.76 -11.84
CA TYR A 149 -1.44 1.65 -10.75
C TYR A 149 -1.60 3.10 -11.25
N ASN A 150 -2.29 3.34 -12.37
CA ASN A 150 -2.60 4.72 -12.71
C ASN A 150 -3.67 5.19 -11.74
N ILE A 151 -3.50 6.38 -11.18
CA ILE A 151 -4.54 7.06 -10.40
C ILE A 151 -5.01 8.26 -11.22
N ASP A 152 -6.24 8.69 -11.02
CA ASP A 152 -6.73 9.92 -11.62
C ASP A 152 -6.01 11.14 -11.02
N TRP A 153 -5.00 11.63 -11.75
CA TRP A 153 -4.20 12.79 -11.34
C TRP A 153 -4.98 14.10 -11.35
N THR A 154 -6.22 14.13 -11.84
CA THR A 154 -7.08 15.32 -11.70
C THR A 154 -7.60 15.49 -10.27
N LYS A 155 -7.54 14.44 -9.43
CA LYS A 155 -8.03 14.43 -8.05
C LYS A 155 -6.93 14.65 -7.00
N VAL A 156 -5.68 14.85 -7.43
CA VAL A 156 -4.54 14.99 -6.53
C VAL A 156 -4.58 16.32 -5.81
N GLN A 157 -4.09 16.32 -4.57
CA GLN A 157 -3.96 17.53 -3.78
C GLN A 157 -2.54 18.09 -3.89
N PRO A 158 -2.36 19.36 -4.28
CA PRO A 158 -1.06 20.01 -4.26
C PRO A 158 -0.78 20.65 -2.89
N VAL A 159 0.43 20.48 -2.39
CA VAL A 159 0.94 21.20 -1.22
C VAL A 159 2.30 21.79 -1.58
N TYR A 160 2.40 23.12 -1.55
CA TYR A 160 3.69 23.78 -1.70
C TYR A 160 4.47 23.70 -0.39
N SER A 161 5.74 23.31 -0.48
CA SER A 161 6.64 23.26 0.66
C SER A 161 7.80 24.24 0.45
N ASN A 162 7.72 25.38 1.13
CA ASN A 162 8.74 26.44 1.12
C ASN A 162 10.15 25.91 1.43
N ASP A 163 10.21 24.86 2.24
CA ASP A 163 11.45 24.32 2.79
C ASP A 163 12.26 23.50 1.79
N ILE A 164 11.58 22.86 0.84
CA ILE A 164 12.20 22.11 -0.25
C ILE A 164 12.12 22.89 -1.57
N GLY A 165 11.44 24.04 -1.56
CA GLY A 165 11.25 24.89 -2.73
C GLY A 165 10.43 24.23 -3.84
N ASP A 166 9.54 23.29 -3.50
CA ASP A 166 8.82 22.49 -4.49
C ASP A 166 7.38 22.15 -4.09
N THR A 167 6.60 21.68 -5.06
CA THR A 167 5.21 21.26 -4.86
C THR A 167 5.15 19.73 -4.73
N ILE A 168 4.40 19.28 -3.74
CA ILE A 168 4.11 17.87 -3.50
C ILE A 168 2.67 17.64 -3.99
N TYR A 169 2.52 16.82 -5.01
CA TYR A 169 1.21 16.34 -5.47
C TYR A 169 1.00 14.94 -4.95
N TYR A 170 -0.17 14.66 -4.38
CA TYR A 170 -0.41 13.35 -3.83
C TYR A 170 -1.86 12.92 -3.94
N TYR A 171 -2.05 11.62 -3.86
CA TYR A 171 -3.34 10.99 -3.78
C TYR A 171 -3.22 9.63 -3.09
N THR A 172 -4.18 9.35 -2.21
CA THR A 172 -4.28 8.07 -1.51
C THR A 172 -5.68 7.52 -1.71
N ALA A 173 -5.77 6.31 -2.25
CA ALA A 173 -7.03 5.61 -2.50
C ALA A 173 -7.05 4.22 -1.86
N LYS A 174 -8.27 3.81 -1.50
CA LYS A 174 -8.59 2.46 -1.07
C LYS A 174 -9.25 1.72 -2.24
N TYR A 175 -8.86 0.47 -2.44
CA TYR A 175 -9.38 -0.38 -3.51
C TYR A 175 -10.03 -1.60 -2.89
N LYS A 176 -11.20 -1.95 -3.42
CA LYS A 176 -11.99 -3.11 -3.03
C LYS A 176 -12.01 -4.09 -4.20
N GLY A 177 -11.46 -5.28 -4.00
CA GLY A 177 -11.46 -6.36 -4.99
C GLY A 177 -10.89 -7.65 -4.40
N ASP A 178 -11.10 -8.78 -5.07
CA ASP A 178 -10.58 -10.07 -4.60
C ASP A 178 -9.06 -10.15 -4.82
N ALA A 179 -8.30 -10.49 -3.77
CA ALA A 179 -6.83 -10.60 -3.86
C ALA A 179 -6.33 -11.69 -4.83
N GLY A 180 -7.23 -12.59 -5.27
CA GLY A 180 -6.92 -13.61 -6.28
C GLY A 180 -6.71 -13.05 -7.70
N ASP A 181 -7.26 -11.87 -7.99
CA ASP A 181 -7.18 -11.21 -9.31
C ASP A 181 -6.06 -10.16 -9.40
N LEU A 182 -5.13 -10.16 -8.44
CA LEU A 182 -4.01 -9.22 -8.35
C LEU A 182 -2.92 -9.47 -9.40
N ASN A 183 -3.28 -9.32 -10.67
CA ASN A 183 -2.37 -9.33 -11.80
C ASN A 183 -1.72 -7.96 -12.00
N TYR A 184 -1.13 -7.29 -11.01
CA TYR A 184 -0.35 -6.03 -11.20
C TYR A 184 -1.02 -4.87 -11.99
N TYR A 185 -2.31 -5.01 -12.37
CA TYR A 185 -3.06 -4.09 -13.20
C TYR A 185 -4.25 -3.64 -12.38
N ILE A 186 -4.06 -2.53 -11.69
CA ILE A 186 -5.12 -1.83 -11.01
C ILE A 186 -5.67 -0.81 -12.01
N ASP A 187 -6.87 -1.06 -12.53
CA ASP A 187 -7.62 -0.23 -13.50
C ASP A 187 -8.69 0.60 -12.76
N ASP A 188 -8.71 1.92 -13.02
CA ASP A 188 -9.59 2.97 -12.44
C ASP A 188 -11.07 2.56 -12.33
N LYS A 189 -11.53 1.66 -13.19
CA LYS A 189 -12.92 1.17 -13.20
C LYS A 189 -13.31 0.33 -11.98
N ASN A 190 -12.34 -0.17 -11.22
CA ASN A 190 -12.58 -0.96 -9.99
C ASN A 190 -12.45 -0.12 -8.71
N PHE A 191 -12.39 1.20 -8.84
CA PHE A 191 -12.16 2.10 -7.71
C PHE A 191 -13.50 2.51 -7.12
N THR A 192 -13.71 2.19 -5.84
CA THR A 192 -14.69 2.90 -5.04
C THR A 192 -13.91 3.86 -4.15
N GLU A 193 -13.99 5.16 -4.42
CA GLU A 193 -13.62 6.16 -3.41
C GLU A 193 -14.53 5.92 -2.21
N VAL A 194 -13.94 5.40 -1.13
CA VAL A 194 -14.60 5.38 0.17
C VAL A 194 -14.16 6.67 0.85
N PRO A 195 -15.10 7.56 1.24
CA PRO A 195 -14.79 8.83 1.90
C PRO A 195 -13.88 8.62 3.12
#